data_AF-A0A1Q3WBT5-F1
#
_entry.id   AF-A0A1Q3WBT5-F1
#
_cell.length_a   1.000
_cell.length_b   1.000
_cell.length_c   1.000
_cell.angle_alpha   90.00
_cell.angle_beta   90.00
_cell.angle_gamma   90.00
#
_symmetry.space_group_name_H-M   'P 1'
#
loop_
_entity.id
_entity.type
_entity.pdbx_description
1 polymer ?
#
loop_
_entity_poly.entity_id
_entity_poly.type
_entity_poly.pdbx_seq_one_letter_code
_entity_poly.pdbx_strand_id
1 'polypeptide(L)'
;MAIGTQLVRIRRTSDGQEIYQATTTRDTDVYPLNSAGQAAFEAAASAGGFTLTLDNGAVIPAGTRPPLIKPGGNTTPPFSRKIQAEDAAGTGTYSGAPGDNNVRGPYTSSGDYLLYAVSDVPTTASNYILTIRYQTNSQTPGLASIIINSGSPVDFPLEGTDGGKRMYSLTISLNAGSNRIRIQGKSGTSFYQDYIIVTRPAT
;
A
#
# COMPACT_ATOMS: atom_id res chain seq x y z
N MET A 1 11.17 -21.23 28.74
CA MET A 1 11.55 -20.32 27.65
C MET A 1 10.62 -19.12 27.61
N ALA A 2 11.03 -18.01 28.22
CA ALA A 2 10.32 -16.75 28.14
C ALA A 2 11.14 -15.79 27.26
N ILE A 3 10.68 -15.61 26.03
CA ILE A 3 11.24 -14.63 25.11
C ILE A 3 10.54 -13.30 25.39
N GLY A 4 11.30 -12.26 25.74
CA GLY A 4 10.76 -10.95 26.12
C GLY A 4 11.36 -9.81 25.32
N THR A 5 10.60 -8.72 25.16
CA THR A 5 11.10 -7.48 24.57
C THR A 5 11.93 -6.69 25.59
N GLN A 6 13.13 -6.28 25.21
CA GLN A 6 14.05 -5.51 26.03
C GLN A 6 14.34 -4.17 25.37
N LEU A 7 14.20 -3.08 26.13
CA LEU A 7 14.60 -1.74 25.70
C LEU A 7 16.13 -1.61 25.74
N VAL A 8 16.71 -1.05 24.68
CA VAL A 8 18.12 -0.72 24.52
C VAL A 8 18.24 0.76 24.14
N ARG A 9 19.23 1.45 24.71
CA ARG A 9 19.48 2.88 24.44
C ARG A 9 20.77 3.01 23.65
N ILE A 10 20.70 3.65 22.50
CA ILE A 10 21.90 3.94 21.70
C ILE A 10 22.49 5.24 22.20
N ARG A 11 23.75 5.18 22.66
CA ARG A 11 24.48 6.33 23.17
C ARG A 11 25.74 6.58 22.35
N ARG A 12 26.08 7.85 22.19
CA ARG A 12 27.34 8.24 21.57
C ARG A 12 28.46 8.10 22.60
N THR A 13 29.53 7.40 22.23
CA THR A 13 30.64 7.07 23.14
C THR A 13 31.41 8.31 23.61
N SER A 14 31.42 9.40 22.85
CA SER A 14 32.21 10.60 23.15
C SER A 14 31.67 11.43 24.33
N ASP A 15 30.34 11.45 24.52
CA ASP A 15 29.66 12.33 25.47
C ASP A 15 28.58 11.61 26.29
N GLY A 16 28.34 10.31 26.02
CA GLY A 16 27.29 9.53 26.66
C GLY A 16 25.87 9.94 26.24
N GLN A 17 25.72 10.86 25.27
CA GLN A 17 24.42 11.35 24.83
C GLN A 17 23.59 10.20 24.26
N GLU A 18 22.37 10.01 24.78
CA GLU A 18 21.39 9.13 24.17
C GLU A 18 20.91 9.73 22.85
N ILE A 19 21.09 8.96 21.76
CA ILE A 19 20.77 9.40 20.40
C ILE A 19 19.36 8.94 20.02
N TYR A 20 19.03 7.68 20.31
CA TYR A 20 17.69 7.12 20.16
C TYR A 20 17.55 5.80 20.93
N GLN A 21 16.31 5.35 21.09
CA GLN A 21 15.97 4.08 21.71
C GLN A 21 15.64 3.03 20.66
N ALA A 22 15.85 1.77 21.03
CA ALA A 22 15.51 0.61 20.23
C ALA A 22 15.01 -0.51 21.14
N THR A 23 14.33 -1.49 20.58
CA THR A 23 13.99 -2.73 21.27
C THR A 23 14.73 -3.90 20.66
N THR A 24 14.99 -4.92 21.45
CA THR A 24 15.49 -6.22 21.02
C THR A 24 14.76 -7.34 21.75
N THR A 25 15.01 -8.56 21.36
CA THR A 25 14.53 -9.77 22.01
C THR A 25 15.57 -10.29 23.00
N ARG A 26 15.15 -10.52 24.23
CA ARG A 26 15.94 -11.21 25.27
C ARG A 26 15.38 -12.60 25.49
N ASP A 27 16.24 -13.60 25.32
CA ASP A 27 15.98 -14.97 25.75
C ASP A 27 16.44 -15.14 27.20
N THR A 28 15.52 -15.44 28.12
CA THR A 28 15.85 -15.61 29.54
C THR A 28 16.57 -16.92 29.85
N ASP A 29 16.59 -17.88 28.92
CA ASP A 29 17.34 -19.13 29.09
C ASP A 29 18.85 -18.89 28.82
N VAL A 30 19.17 -17.95 27.91
CA VAL A 30 20.55 -17.50 27.61
C VAL A 30 20.99 -16.35 28.52
N TYR A 31 20.08 -15.42 28.81
CA TYR A 31 20.32 -14.23 29.63
C TYR A 31 19.34 -14.15 30.81
N PRO A 32 19.52 -14.95 31.87
CA PRO A 32 18.60 -15.01 33.01
C PRO A 32 18.30 -13.65 33.64
N LEU A 33 17.11 -13.51 34.24
CA LEU A 33 16.68 -12.29 34.95
C LEU A 33 17.33 -12.17 36.34
N ASN A 34 18.65 -12.28 36.39
CA ASN A 34 19.49 -12.07 37.57
C ASN A 34 20.69 -11.20 37.19
N SER A 35 21.52 -10.82 38.17
CA SER A 35 22.66 -9.92 37.95
C SER A 35 23.67 -10.45 36.92
N ALA A 36 23.93 -11.77 36.90
CA ALA A 36 24.86 -12.39 35.96
C ALA A 36 24.31 -12.36 34.53
N GLY A 37 23.04 -12.72 34.35
CA GLY A 37 22.39 -12.67 33.03
C GLY A 37 22.20 -11.25 32.51
N GLN A 38 21.97 -10.27 33.40
CA GLN A 38 21.95 -8.85 33.03
C GLN A 38 23.32 -8.38 32.52
N ALA A 39 24.40 -8.68 33.24
CA ALA A 39 25.76 -8.32 32.81
C ALA A 39 26.14 -8.99 31.48
N ALA A 40 25.78 -10.27 31.29
CA ALA A 40 26.00 -10.98 30.03
C ALA A 40 25.20 -10.37 28.87
N PHE A 41 23.94 -9.98 29.11
CA PHE A 41 23.10 -9.32 28.11
C PHE A 41 23.68 -7.94 27.71
N GLU A 42 24.10 -7.13 28.68
CA GLU A 42 24.71 -5.81 28.44
C GLU A 42 26.02 -5.93 27.65
N ALA A 43 26.85 -6.94 27.96
CA ALA A 43 28.06 -7.22 27.20
C ALA A 43 27.75 -7.61 25.75
N ALA A 44 26.78 -8.50 25.53
CA ALA A 44 26.34 -8.90 24.19
C ALA A 44 25.74 -7.72 23.40
N ALA A 45 24.94 -6.88 24.05
CA ALA A 45 24.37 -5.68 23.43
C ALA A 45 25.45 -4.67 23.04
N SER A 46 26.45 -4.46 23.91
CA SER A 46 27.59 -3.58 23.64
C SER A 46 28.49 -4.11 22.52
N ALA A 47 28.56 -5.43 22.35
CA ALA A 47 29.23 -6.08 21.23
C ALA A 47 28.39 -6.08 19.93
N GLY A 48 27.16 -5.56 19.95
CA GLY A 48 26.26 -5.54 18.80
C GLY A 48 25.61 -6.89 18.50
N GLY A 49 25.53 -7.81 19.45
CA GLY A 49 25.02 -9.18 19.25
C GLY A 49 23.52 -9.30 18.96
N PHE A 50 22.80 -8.19 18.86
CA PHE A 50 21.34 -8.18 18.71
C PHE A 50 20.89 -7.35 17.52
N THR A 51 19.85 -7.85 16.85
CA THR A 51 19.05 -7.03 15.93
C THR A 51 18.21 -6.05 16.75
N LEU A 52 18.23 -4.78 16.38
CA LEU A 52 17.51 -3.72 17.07
C LEU A 52 16.38 -3.18 16.20
N THR A 53 15.20 -3.04 16.77
CA THR A 53 14.03 -2.43 16.13
C THR A 53 13.79 -1.06 16.74
N LEU A 54 13.78 -0.03 15.90
CA LEU A 54 13.49 1.33 16.34
C LEU A 54 11.97 1.56 16.47
N ASP A 55 11.59 2.57 17.23
CA ASP A 55 10.21 3.08 17.34
C ASP A 55 9.57 3.45 15.99
N ASN A 56 10.36 3.82 14.98
CA ASN A 56 9.90 4.11 13.62
C ASN A 56 9.91 2.86 12.70
N GLY A 57 10.12 1.66 13.24
CA GLY A 57 10.14 0.41 12.49
C GLY A 57 11.40 0.17 11.66
N ALA A 58 12.39 1.06 11.72
CA ALA A 58 13.70 0.78 11.14
C ALA A 58 14.40 -0.36 11.90
N VAL A 59 15.20 -1.15 11.17
CA VAL A 59 15.94 -2.28 11.74
C VAL A 59 17.44 -2.00 11.63
N ILE A 60 18.15 -2.17 12.74
CA ILE A 60 19.62 -2.21 12.77
C ILE A 60 20.01 -3.69 12.95
N PRO A 61 20.59 -4.34 11.94
CA PRO A 61 20.99 -5.74 12.04
C PRO A 61 22.05 -5.98 13.11
N ALA A 62 22.06 -7.17 13.72
CA ALA A 62 23.15 -7.61 14.59
C ALA A 62 24.51 -7.48 13.88
N GLY A 63 25.55 -7.14 14.64
CA GLY A 63 26.91 -6.85 14.14
C GLY A 63 27.07 -5.49 13.47
N THR A 64 26.00 -4.70 13.33
CA THR A 64 26.06 -3.36 12.75
C THR A 64 26.29 -2.33 13.84
N ARG A 65 27.26 -1.43 13.65
CA ARG A 65 27.43 -0.26 14.52
C ARG A 65 26.23 0.70 14.32
N PRO A 66 25.43 1.00 15.36
CA PRO A 66 24.31 1.92 15.24
C PRO A 66 24.79 3.30 14.74
N PRO A 67 24.15 3.88 13.71
CA PRO A 67 24.55 5.18 13.18
C PRO A 67 24.22 6.33 14.15
N LEU A 68 24.96 7.44 14.04
CA LEU A 68 24.71 8.63 14.87
C LEU A 68 23.45 9.41 14.47
N ILE A 69 22.95 9.18 13.26
CA ILE A 69 21.67 9.69 12.80
C ILE A 69 20.71 8.51 12.84
N LYS A 70 19.55 8.70 13.48
CA LYS A 70 18.51 7.67 13.56
C LYS A 70 18.11 7.23 12.14
N PRO A 71 18.23 5.93 11.83
CA PRO A 71 17.74 5.39 10.56
C PRO A 71 16.30 5.80 10.30
N GLY A 72 16.00 6.16 9.04
CA GLY A 72 14.62 6.41 8.61
C GLY A 72 13.78 5.15 8.80
N GLY A 73 12.56 5.33 9.34
CA GLY A 73 11.62 4.24 9.50
C GLY A 73 11.26 3.63 8.16
N ASN A 74 10.88 2.35 8.14
CA ASN A 74 10.25 1.74 6.97
C ASN A 74 8.80 2.22 6.78
N THR A 75 8.39 3.30 7.47
CA THR A 75 7.02 3.74 7.45
C THR A 75 6.71 4.43 6.15
N THR A 76 5.91 3.79 5.31
CA THR A 76 5.45 4.40 4.05
C THR A 76 4.21 5.25 4.37
N PRO A 77 4.15 6.54 3.95
CA PRO A 77 2.99 7.38 4.18
C PRO A 77 1.73 6.75 3.57
N PRO A 78 0.53 7.09 4.08
CA PRO A 78 -0.70 6.66 3.45
C PRO A 78 -0.77 7.26 2.03
N PHE A 79 -1.34 6.50 1.11
CA PHE A 79 -1.55 6.92 -0.26
C PHE A 79 -3.05 7.00 -0.54
N SER A 80 -3.48 8.08 -1.20
CA SER A 80 -4.84 8.22 -1.69
C SER A 80 -4.84 9.08 -2.95
N ARG A 81 -5.44 8.55 -4.03
CA ARG A 81 -5.65 9.26 -5.30
C ARG A 81 -7.04 8.93 -5.82
N LYS A 82 -7.83 9.97 -6.05
CA LYS A 82 -9.08 9.90 -6.79
C LYS A 82 -8.85 10.45 -8.19
N ILE A 83 -9.33 9.75 -9.21
CA ILE A 83 -9.20 10.18 -10.61
C ILE A 83 -10.56 10.03 -11.27
N GLN A 84 -11.07 11.12 -11.82
CA GLN A 84 -12.35 11.15 -12.53
C GLN A 84 -12.22 10.42 -13.87
N ALA A 85 -13.30 9.77 -14.32
CA ALA A 85 -13.31 9.05 -15.60
C ALA A 85 -13.14 9.99 -16.81
N GLU A 86 -13.57 11.23 -16.66
CA GLU A 86 -13.44 12.29 -17.67
C GLU A 86 -11.98 12.72 -17.89
N ASP A 87 -11.14 12.60 -16.86
CA ASP A 87 -9.71 12.94 -16.93
C ASP A 87 -8.83 11.79 -17.45
N ALA A 88 -9.38 10.58 -17.55
CA ALA A 88 -8.66 9.42 -18.05
C ALA A 88 -8.49 9.46 -19.58
N ALA A 89 -7.43 8.84 -20.09
CA ALA A 89 -7.34 8.59 -21.53
C ALA A 89 -8.26 7.42 -21.92
N GLY A 90 -8.65 7.29 -23.19
CA GLY A 90 -9.40 6.13 -23.68
C GLY A 90 -10.61 6.50 -24.52
N THR A 91 -11.59 5.60 -24.58
CA THR A 91 -12.81 5.73 -25.37
C THR A 91 -13.99 6.22 -24.52
N GLY A 92 -15.20 6.14 -25.05
CA GLY A 92 -16.42 6.58 -24.36
C GLY A 92 -16.59 8.09 -24.38
N THR A 93 -17.84 8.52 -24.32
CA THR A 93 -18.23 9.93 -24.31
C THR A 93 -18.66 10.35 -22.92
N TYR A 94 -18.48 11.62 -22.60
CA TYR A 94 -19.03 12.27 -21.41
C TYR A 94 -19.47 13.69 -21.78
N SER A 95 -20.27 14.31 -20.91
CA SER A 95 -20.72 15.69 -21.07
C SER A 95 -20.55 16.45 -19.77
N GLY A 96 -20.18 17.73 -19.86
CA GLY A 96 -19.95 18.58 -18.70
C GLY A 96 -18.49 18.60 -18.25
N ALA A 97 -18.24 19.29 -17.13
CA ALA A 97 -16.92 19.35 -16.51
C ALA A 97 -16.61 18.05 -15.75
N PRO A 98 -15.33 17.61 -15.66
CA PRO A 98 -14.94 16.49 -14.82
C PRO A 98 -15.44 16.64 -13.38
N GLY A 99 -15.97 15.56 -12.80
CA GLY A 99 -16.48 15.59 -11.43
C GLY A 99 -17.44 14.48 -11.08
N ASP A 100 -17.73 14.36 -9.79
CA ASP A 100 -18.55 13.28 -9.26
C ASP A 100 -19.96 13.24 -9.89
N ASN A 101 -20.38 12.03 -10.20
CA ASN A 101 -21.66 11.70 -10.84
C ASN A 101 -21.77 12.02 -12.33
N ASN A 102 -20.74 12.64 -12.91
CA ASN A 102 -20.56 12.58 -14.35
C ASN A 102 -20.00 11.19 -14.67
N VAL A 103 -20.50 10.60 -15.74
CA VAL A 103 -20.11 9.25 -16.12
C VAL A 103 -19.67 9.27 -17.57
N ARG A 104 -18.64 8.49 -17.85
CA ARG A 104 -18.09 8.29 -19.18
C ARG A 104 -18.29 6.86 -19.64
N GLY A 105 -18.74 6.67 -20.87
CA GLY A 105 -19.02 5.37 -21.47
C GLY A 105 -19.88 5.51 -22.72
N PRO A 106 -20.61 4.47 -23.14
CA PRO A 106 -20.63 3.11 -22.58
C PRO A 106 -19.34 2.33 -22.90
N TYR A 107 -19.04 1.31 -22.09
CA TYR A 107 -18.01 0.31 -22.37
C TYR A 107 -18.61 -1.10 -22.38
N THR A 108 -18.44 -1.83 -23.48
CA THR A 108 -19.07 -3.14 -23.67
C THR A 108 -18.05 -4.22 -24.03
N SER A 109 -17.01 -3.86 -24.78
CA SER A 109 -15.98 -4.76 -25.28
C SER A 109 -14.58 -4.33 -24.84
N SER A 110 -13.56 -5.15 -25.12
CA SER A 110 -12.16 -4.82 -24.81
C SER A 110 -11.63 -3.62 -25.61
N GLY A 111 -12.30 -3.26 -26.71
CA GLY A 111 -12.04 -2.04 -27.47
C GLY A 111 -12.53 -0.78 -26.76
N ASP A 112 -13.43 -0.92 -25.79
CA ASP A 112 -14.01 0.18 -25.02
C ASP A 112 -13.34 0.25 -23.64
N TYR A 113 -12.54 1.29 -23.40
CA TYR A 113 -11.70 1.33 -22.21
C TYR A 113 -11.40 2.75 -21.73
N LEU A 114 -11.06 2.84 -20.45
CA LEU A 114 -10.33 3.96 -19.86
C LEU A 114 -8.97 3.51 -19.37
N LEU A 115 -7.99 4.42 -19.48
CA LEU A 115 -6.61 4.25 -19.05
C LEU A 115 -6.26 5.36 -18.06
N TYR A 116 -6.31 5.02 -16.79
CA TYR A 116 -6.00 5.91 -15.68
C TYR A 116 -4.49 5.95 -15.44
N ALA A 117 -3.95 7.15 -15.26
CA ALA A 117 -2.57 7.37 -14.83
C ALA A 117 -2.54 7.63 -13.32
N VAL A 118 -1.87 6.74 -12.57
CA VAL A 118 -1.68 6.89 -11.12
C VAL A 118 -0.22 7.26 -10.88
N SER A 119 0.04 8.52 -10.53
CA SER A 119 1.39 9.03 -10.24
C SER A 119 1.71 9.01 -8.75
N ASP A 120 3.00 9.20 -8.45
CA ASP A 120 3.51 9.44 -7.10
C ASP A 120 3.18 8.31 -6.11
N VAL A 121 3.10 7.08 -6.61
CA VAL A 121 2.92 5.90 -5.77
C VAL A 121 4.19 5.75 -4.91
N PRO A 122 4.08 5.76 -3.57
CA PRO A 122 5.26 5.91 -2.70
C PRO A 122 6.11 4.65 -2.61
N THR A 123 5.54 3.46 -2.84
CA THR A 123 6.25 2.19 -2.70
C THR A 123 5.69 1.14 -3.66
N THR A 124 6.52 0.18 -4.04
CA THR A 124 6.05 -1.01 -4.76
C THR A 124 5.43 -1.97 -3.75
N ALA A 125 4.13 -2.26 -3.87
CA ALA A 125 3.43 -3.16 -2.97
C ALA A 125 2.18 -3.78 -3.60
N SER A 126 1.70 -4.89 -3.02
CA SER A 126 0.52 -5.65 -3.45
C SER A 126 -0.72 -5.46 -2.56
N ASN A 127 -0.76 -4.37 -1.79
CA ASN A 127 -1.81 -4.09 -0.82
C ASN A 127 -2.51 -2.73 -1.06
N TYR A 128 -2.48 -2.24 -2.30
CA TYR A 128 -3.27 -1.08 -2.70
C TYR A 128 -4.73 -1.51 -2.91
N ILE A 129 -5.69 -0.70 -2.53
CA ILE A 129 -7.11 -0.91 -2.81
C ILE A 129 -7.52 -0.01 -3.95
N LEU A 130 -8.01 -0.61 -5.04
CA LEU A 130 -8.66 0.07 -6.14
C LEU A 130 -10.17 -0.01 -5.94
N THR A 131 -10.83 1.13 -5.83
CA THR A 131 -12.29 1.27 -5.84
C THR A 131 -12.73 1.92 -7.13
N ILE A 132 -13.67 1.30 -7.83
CA ILE A 132 -14.22 1.76 -9.10
C ILE A 132 -15.68 2.11 -8.85
N ARG A 133 -16.08 3.36 -9.16
CA ARG A 133 -17.49 3.73 -9.19
C ARG A 133 -18.00 3.69 -10.62
N TYR A 134 -19.05 2.91 -10.85
CA TYR A 134 -19.62 2.70 -12.16
C TYR A 134 -21.15 2.75 -12.13
N GLN A 135 -21.75 2.87 -13.31
CA GLN A 135 -23.19 2.83 -13.54
C GLN A 135 -23.48 1.83 -14.66
N THR A 136 -24.53 1.03 -14.53
CA THR A 136 -25.12 0.26 -15.63
C THR A 136 -26.55 0.76 -15.86
N ASN A 137 -27.00 0.78 -17.10
CA ASN A 137 -28.34 1.29 -17.49
C ASN A 137 -29.28 0.14 -17.87
N SER A 138 -29.08 -1.04 -17.27
CA SER A 138 -29.86 -2.25 -17.48
C SER A 138 -29.78 -3.09 -16.21
N GLN A 139 -30.79 -3.93 -15.96
CA GLN A 139 -30.81 -4.91 -14.88
C GLN A 139 -29.98 -6.17 -15.17
N THR A 140 -29.44 -6.31 -16.39
CA THR A 140 -28.62 -7.46 -16.76
C THR A 140 -27.22 -7.32 -16.15
N PRO A 141 -26.65 -8.36 -15.52
CA PRO A 141 -25.27 -8.33 -15.06
C PRO A 141 -24.28 -8.39 -16.23
N GLY A 142 -23.00 -8.17 -15.93
CA GLY A 142 -21.93 -8.28 -16.93
C GLY A 142 -20.57 -8.49 -16.30
N LEU A 143 -19.54 -8.43 -17.14
CA LEU A 143 -18.14 -8.48 -16.75
C LEU A 143 -17.40 -7.31 -17.39
N ALA A 144 -16.47 -6.76 -16.61
CA ALA A 144 -15.43 -5.87 -17.09
C ALA A 144 -14.07 -6.45 -16.67
N SER A 145 -13.00 -5.94 -17.27
CA SER A 145 -11.64 -6.37 -16.94
C SER A 145 -10.78 -5.18 -16.54
N ILE A 146 -9.85 -5.44 -15.62
CA ILE A 146 -8.83 -4.52 -15.15
C ILE A 146 -7.46 -5.04 -15.57
N ILE A 147 -6.62 -4.18 -16.12
CA ILE A 147 -5.23 -4.48 -16.48
C ILE A 147 -4.33 -3.45 -15.84
N ILE A 148 -3.39 -3.90 -15.01
CA ILE A 148 -2.43 -3.03 -14.32
C ILE A 148 -1.08 -3.13 -15.01
N ASN A 149 -0.50 -2.00 -15.42
CA ASN A 149 0.83 -1.90 -16.06
C ASN A 149 1.05 -2.91 -17.21
N SER A 150 0.03 -3.13 -18.05
CA SER A 150 0.06 -4.11 -19.15
C SER A 150 0.20 -5.58 -18.72
N GLY A 151 -0.10 -5.89 -17.47
CA GLY A 151 -0.15 -7.26 -16.96
C GLY A 151 -1.37 -8.05 -17.44
N SER A 152 -1.59 -9.20 -16.81
CA SER A 152 -2.75 -10.06 -17.13
C SER A 152 -4.08 -9.38 -16.73
N PRO A 153 -5.13 -9.48 -17.55
CA PRO A 153 -6.45 -8.99 -17.18
C PRO A 153 -7.03 -9.75 -15.98
N VAL A 154 -7.65 -9.01 -15.06
CA VAL A 154 -8.45 -9.53 -13.95
C VAL A 154 -9.89 -9.08 -14.15
N ASP A 155 -10.82 -10.02 -14.18
CA ASP A 155 -12.24 -9.70 -14.34
C ASP A 155 -12.88 -9.28 -13.04
N PHE A 156 -13.88 -8.40 -13.13
CA PHE A 156 -14.78 -8.10 -12.04
C PHE A 156 -16.24 -8.07 -12.51
N PRO A 157 -17.18 -8.46 -11.63
CA PRO A 157 -18.59 -8.45 -11.95
C PRO A 157 -19.14 -7.03 -12.02
N LEU A 158 -20.01 -6.81 -13.01
CA LEU A 158 -20.88 -5.65 -13.10
C LEU A 158 -22.28 -6.04 -12.63
N GLU A 159 -22.79 -5.34 -11.62
CA GLU A 159 -24.19 -5.42 -11.24
C GLU A 159 -25.06 -4.63 -12.22
N GLY A 160 -26.20 -5.21 -12.60
CA GLY A 160 -27.25 -4.51 -13.34
C GLY A 160 -28.12 -3.68 -12.40
N THR A 161 -28.26 -2.38 -12.66
CA THR A 161 -28.84 -1.43 -11.70
C THR A 161 -29.77 -0.37 -12.29
N ASP A 162 -30.07 -0.46 -13.58
CA ASP A 162 -31.01 0.43 -14.30
C ASP A 162 -30.83 1.93 -14.00
N GLY A 163 -29.59 2.41 -14.14
CA GLY A 163 -29.19 3.80 -13.89
C GLY A 163 -28.58 4.04 -12.51
N GLY A 164 -28.66 3.06 -11.60
CA GLY A 164 -28.03 3.13 -10.28
C GLY A 164 -26.50 3.03 -10.36
N LYS A 165 -25.80 3.76 -9.47
CA LYS A 165 -24.34 3.65 -9.34
C LYS A 165 -23.95 2.55 -8.35
N ARG A 166 -22.79 1.92 -8.59
CA ARG A 166 -22.19 0.89 -7.73
C ARG A 166 -20.71 1.15 -7.53
N MET A 167 -20.18 0.57 -6.46
CA MET A 167 -18.76 0.54 -6.20
C MET A 167 -18.29 -0.91 -6.23
N TYR A 168 -17.14 -1.13 -6.87
CA TYR A 168 -16.42 -2.39 -6.78
C TYR A 168 -15.02 -2.11 -6.26
N SER A 169 -14.56 -2.89 -5.27
CA SER A 169 -13.24 -2.73 -4.69
C SER A 169 -12.47 -4.05 -4.77
N LEU A 170 -11.18 -3.94 -5.10
CA LEU A 170 -10.25 -5.07 -5.11
C LEU A 170 -8.85 -4.62 -4.69
N THR A 171 -8.07 -5.57 -4.20
CA THR A 171 -6.65 -5.36 -3.93
C THR A 171 -5.85 -5.47 -5.24
N ILE A 172 -4.95 -4.53 -5.47
CA ILE A 172 -4.06 -4.49 -6.64
C ILE A 172 -2.59 -4.32 -6.23
N SER A 173 -1.70 -4.64 -7.16
CA SER A 173 -0.27 -4.37 -7.03
C SER A 173 0.14 -3.17 -7.86
N LEU A 174 0.89 -2.24 -7.27
CA LEU A 174 1.45 -1.08 -7.94
C LEU A 174 2.95 -1.01 -7.69
N ASN A 175 3.66 -0.42 -8.66
CA ASN A 175 5.06 -0.08 -8.52
C ASN A 175 5.21 1.32 -7.90
N ALA A 176 6.32 1.60 -7.23
CA ALA A 176 6.66 2.97 -6.87
C ALA A 176 6.73 3.86 -8.13
N GLY A 177 6.27 5.11 -8.01
CA GLY A 177 6.21 6.07 -9.11
C GLY A 177 4.92 5.98 -9.93
N SER A 178 5.05 5.94 -11.26
CA SER A 178 3.93 6.00 -12.19
C SER A 178 3.40 4.63 -12.59
N ASN A 179 2.07 4.48 -12.56
CA ASN A 179 1.36 3.27 -12.95
C ASN A 179 0.23 3.59 -13.92
N ARG A 180 -0.21 2.57 -14.66
CA ARG A 180 -1.34 2.62 -15.57
C ARG A 180 -2.36 1.57 -15.19
N ILE A 181 -3.61 1.99 -15.02
CA ILE A 181 -4.75 1.12 -14.75
C ILE A 181 -5.71 1.23 -15.93
N ARG A 182 -5.82 0.16 -16.71
CA ARG A 182 -6.82 0.07 -17.78
C ARG A 182 -8.05 -0.66 -17.26
N ILE A 183 -9.22 -0.06 -17.46
CA ILE A 183 -10.51 -0.68 -17.17
C ILE A 183 -11.28 -0.73 -18.48
N GLN A 184 -11.73 -1.92 -18.87
CA GLN A 184 -12.35 -2.15 -20.18
C GLN A 184 -13.61 -3.01 -20.09
N GLY A 185 -14.49 -2.88 -21.09
CA GLY A 185 -15.61 -3.79 -21.27
C GLY A 185 -15.16 -5.21 -21.60
N LYS A 186 -16.05 -6.18 -21.37
CA LYS A 186 -15.82 -7.58 -21.74
C LYS A 186 -17.06 -8.24 -22.31
N SER A 187 -18.11 -8.41 -21.50
CA SER A 187 -19.32 -9.15 -21.91
C SER A 187 -20.51 -8.82 -21.03
N GLY A 188 -21.72 -9.01 -21.56
CA GLY A 188 -22.97 -8.73 -20.84
C GLY A 188 -23.36 -7.27 -20.96
N THR A 189 -23.78 -6.66 -19.85
CA THR A 189 -24.20 -5.25 -19.83
C THR A 189 -23.05 -4.28 -20.11
N SER A 190 -23.37 -3.16 -20.77
CA SER A 190 -22.46 -2.04 -20.87
C SER A 190 -22.43 -1.24 -19.57
N PHE A 191 -21.28 -0.67 -19.23
CA PHE A 191 -21.14 0.21 -18.06
C PHE A 191 -20.57 1.57 -18.42
N TYR A 192 -20.76 2.52 -17.52
CA TYR A 192 -20.19 3.85 -17.54
C TYR A 192 -19.38 4.02 -16.26
N GLN A 193 -18.22 4.67 -16.33
CA GLN A 193 -17.37 4.91 -15.17
C GLN A 193 -17.52 6.35 -14.70
N ASP A 194 -17.56 6.54 -13.39
CA ASP A 194 -17.60 7.86 -12.72
C ASP A 194 -16.17 8.23 -12.28
N TYR A 195 -15.58 7.40 -11.43
CA TYR A 195 -14.19 7.60 -10.99
C TYR A 195 -13.55 6.30 -10.52
N ILE A 196 -12.23 6.37 -10.33
CA ILE A 196 -11.50 5.42 -9.49
C ILE A 196 -10.93 6.12 -8.25
N ILE A 197 -10.76 5.36 -7.18
CA ILE A 197 -9.97 5.74 -6.00
C ILE A 197 -8.95 4.63 -5.77
N VAL A 198 -7.68 5.01 -5.63
CA VAL A 198 -6.61 4.11 -5.22
C VAL A 198 -6.13 4.54 -3.84
N THR A 199 -6.19 3.64 -2.86
CA THR A 199 -5.72 3.89 -1.50
C THR A 199 -4.72 2.85 -1.01
N ARG A 200 -3.91 3.25 -0.04
CA ARG A 200 -3.11 2.34 0.80
C ARG A 200 -2.94 3.00 2.17
N PRO A 201 -3.20 2.29 3.28
CA PRO A 201 -2.93 2.83 4.61
C PRO A 201 -1.42 3.01 4.82
N ALA A 202 -1.06 3.78 5.85
CA ALA A 202 0.31 3.78 6.33
C ALA A 202 0.70 2.37 6.78
N THR A 203 1.97 2.02 6.57
CA THR A 203 2.59 0.78 7.06
C THR A 203 3.82 1.14 7.83
#